data_AF-A0A7I7MK69-F1
#
_entry.id   AF-A0A7I7MK69-F1
#
_cell.length_a   1.000
_cell.length_b   1.000
_cell.length_c   1.000
_cell.angle_alpha   90.00
_cell.angle_beta   90.00
_cell.angle_gamma   90.00
#
_symmetry.space_group_name_H-M   'P 1'
#
loop_
_entity.id
_entity.type
_entity.pdbx_description
1 polymer ?
#
loop_
_entity_poly.entity_id
_entity_poly.type
_entity_poly.pdbx_seq_one_letter_code
_entity_poly.pdbx_strand_id
1 'polypeptide(L)'
;MLVAGVGLLWAFVYWQSISDRAPLIPLSIFSDRDFSLCNVGVGITAFATTAMMLPLMFYAQAVCGLSPTRSALLIAPLAITSGVLAPFVGMIVDRSHPLPVLGFGFSVLAISLTWLSIEMAPGTPIWRLVLPLGAAGVGMAFVWSPLAATATRNLPPELAGAGSGVYHATRQLGAVLGSSGLAAFMTSRISAEMPDAAGSPAGRGGSTLQLPELLREPFAAAMSQSVLLPAFITLFGIVAALFLVGIAGSADSRQPGSGDQRQPHDDDDDYVEYLVVREPNGEPRLVADTGPAYREEVDTQPLPTGVRQPASVDLWRPADVALRSEPIGFAHNGSHVDDNRRFRPIGELSGRSDPGNPGGWYGRHPFGP
;
A
#
# COMPACT_ATOMS: atom_id res chain seq x y z
N MET A 1 -24.35 -4.19 -17.20
CA MET A 1 -22.99 -3.94 -16.67
C MET A 1 -22.79 -4.54 -15.27
N LEU A 2 -23.61 -4.23 -14.25
CA LEU A 2 -23.47 -4.84 -12.91
C LEU A 2 -23.61 -6.37 -12.90
N VAL A 3 -24.65 -6.92 -13.54
CA VAL A 3 -24.85 -8.37 -13.66
C VAL A 3 -23.69 -9.05 -14.40
N ALA A 4 -23.17 -8.41 -15.46
CA ALA A 4 -22.02 -8.91 -16.19
C ALA A 4 -20.74 -8.87 -15.34
N GLY A 5 -20.51 -7.81 -14.58
CA GLY A 5 -19.38 -7.69 -13.67
C GLY A 5 -19.42 -8.72 -12.54
N VAL A 6 -20.58 -8.92 -11.90
CA VAL A 6 -20.78 -9.98 -10.90
C VAL A 6 -20.57 -11.35 -11.55
N GLY A 7 -21.11 -11.59 -12.74
CA GLY A 7 -20.93 -12.84 -13.48
C GLY A 7 -19.47 -13.13 -13.83
N LEU A 8 -18.71 -12.13 -14.27
CA LEU A 8 -17.26 -12.24 -14.54
C LEU A 8 -16.46 -12.52 -13.27
N LEU A 9 -16.79 -11.85 -12.16
CA LEU A 9 -16.13 -12.08 -10.86
C LEU A 9 -16.43 -13.49 -10.35
N TRP A 10 -17.69 -13.94 -10.47
CA TRP A 10 -18.08 -15.29 -10.09
C TRP A 10 -17.40 -16.35 -10.97
N ALA A 11 -17.37 -16.14 -12.29
CA ALA A 11 -16.68 -17.02 -13.23
C ALA A 11 -15.17 -17.08 -12.95
N PHE A 12 -14.55 -15.95 -12.59
CA PHE A 12 -13.15 -15.89 -12.20
C PHE A 12 -12.89 -16.67 -10.91
N VAL A 13 -13.68 -16.45 -9.86
CA VAL A 13 -13.56 -17.18 -8.59
C VAL A 13 -13.77 -18.69 -8.81
N TYR A 14 -14.78 -19.06 -9.59
CA TYR A 14 -15.06 -20.45 -9.96
C TYR A 14 -13.88 -21.08 -10.73
N TRP A 15 -13.35 -20.37 -11.75
CA TRP A 15 -12.21 -20.84 -12.52
C TRP A 15 -10.95 -21.02 -11.67
N GLN A 16 -10.68 -20.09 -10.74
CA GLN A 16 -9.56 -20.21 -9.80
C GLN A 16 -9.78 -21.38 -8.82
N SER A 17 -11.03 -21.66 -8.41
CA SER A 17 -11.35 -22.75 -7.48
C SER A 17 -11.16 -24.15 -8.06
N ILE A 18 -11.20 -24.30 -9.39
CA ILE A 18 -11.08 -25.58 -10.10
C ILE A 18 -9.68 -25.74 -10.74
N SER A 19 -8.88 -24.67 -10.82
CA SER A 19 -7.53 -24.74 -11.38
C SER A 19 -6.49 -25.26 -10.37
N ASP A 20 -6.12 -26.53 -10.49
CA ASP A 20 -5.09 -27.17 -9.66
C ASP A 20 -3.63 -26.82 -10.07
N ARG A 21 -3.42 -26.25 -11.27
CA ARG A 21 -2.09 -25.90 -11.79
C ARG A 21 -1.81 -24.41 -11.61
N ALA A 22 -1.01 -24.08 -10.60
CA ALA A 22 -0.47 -22.74 -10.33
C ALA A 22 -1.49 -21.59 -10.48
N PRO A 23 -2.54 -21.54 -9.63
CA PRO A 23 -3.51 -20.45 -9.65
C PRO A 23 -2.82 -19.09 -9.42
N LEU A 24 -3.25 -18.08 -10.19
CA LEU A 24 -2.76 -16.70 -10.05
C LEU A 24 -3.01 -16.14 -8.65
N ILE A 25 -4.10 -16.57 -8.02
CA ILE A 25 -4.46 -16.22 -6.65
C ILE A 25 -4.85 -17.53 -5.95
N PRO A 26 -3.92 -18.16 -5.20
CA PRO A 26 -4.24 -19.34 -4.42
C PRO A 26 -5.33 -19.00 -3.40
N LEU A 27 -6.52 -19.62 -3.51
CA LEU A 27 -7.65 -19.30 -2.63
C LEU A 27 -7.37 -19.62 -1.15
N SER A 28 -6.33 -20.41 -0.88
CA SER A 28 -5.79 -20.66 0.47
C SER A 28 -5.41 -19.37 1.21
N ILE A 29 -5.11 -18.26 0.52
CA ILE A 29 -4.85 -16.97 1.18
C ILE A 29 -6.07 -16.47 1.98
N PHE A 30 -7.30 -16.83 1.55
CA PHE A 30 -8.52 -16.44 2.26
C PHE A 30 -8.81 -17.35 3.46
N SER A 31 -8.12 -18.48 3.59
CA SER A 31 -8.16 -19.28 4.82
C SER A 31 -7.46 -18.55 5.97
N ASP A 32 -6.55 -17.62 5.67
CA ASP A 32 -6.04 -16.67 6.66
C ASP A 32 -7.14 -15.65 7.00
N ARG A 33 -7.58 -15.70 8.27
CA ARG A 33 -8.67 -14.88 8.78
C ARG A 33 -8.29 -13.39 8.82
N ASP A 34 -7.05 -13.08 9.18
CA ASP A 34 -6.59 -11.69 9.27
C ASP A 34 -6.50 -11.06 7.87
N PHE A 35 -5.98 -11.79 6.88
CA PHE A 35 -5.97 -11.37 5.47
C PHE A 35 -7.39 -11.09 4.95
N SER A 36 -8.33 -12.01 5.19
CA SER A 36 -9.73 -11.84 4.78
C SER A 36 -10.39 -10.62 5.43
N LEU A 37 -10.19 -10.43 6.75
CA LEU A 37 -10.74 -9.28 7.47
C LEU A 37 -10.10 -7.96 7.07
N CYS A 38 -8.79 -7.95 6.76
CA CYS A 38 -8.12 -6.78 6.21
C CYS A 38 -8.65 -6.41 4.82
N ASN A 39 -8.98 -7.39 3.98
CA ASN A 39 -9.62 -7.13 2.69
C ASN A 39 -11.03 -6.53 2.87
N VAL A 40 -11.83 -7.04 3.81
CA VAL A 40 -13.12 -6.41 4.16
C VAL A 40 -12.90 -4.97 4.66
N GLY A 41 -11.95 -4.76 5.56
CA GLY A 41 -11.61 -3.45 6.11
C GLY A 41 -11.17 -2.45 5.05
N VAL A 42 -10.32 -2.85 4.09
CA VAL A 42 -9.88 -1.94 3.01
C VAL A 42 -11.02 -1.62 2.05
N GLY A 43 -11.91 -2.59 1.77
CA GLY A 43 -13.12 -2.35 0.99
C GLY A 43 -14.04 -1.31 1.64
N ILE A 44 -14.31 -1.46 2.94
CA ILE A 44 -15.11 -0.52 3.74
C ILE A 44 -14.48 0.87 3.75
N THR A 45 -13.17 0.95 3.97
CA THR A 45 -12.45 2.23 4.04
C THR A 45 -12.43 2.93 2.68
N ALA A 46 -12.23 2.17 1.60
CA ALA A 46 -12.28 2.69 0.24
C ALA A 46 -13.68 3.19 -0.12
N PHE A 47 -14.72 2.44 0.25
CA PHE A 47 -16.12 2.88 0.13
C PHE A 47 -16.32 4.21 0.85
N ALA A 48 -15.96 4.29 2.14
CA ALA A 48 -16.19 5.47 2.95
C ALA A 48 -15.47 6.71 2.38
N THR A 49 -14.23 6.53 1.93
CA THR A 49 -13.41 7.59 1.35
C THR A 49 -14.04 8.15 0.08
N THR A 50 -14.46 7.29 -0.88
CA THR A 50 -15.06 7.77 -2.12
C THR A 50 -16.48 8.29 -1.91
N ALA A 51 -17.25 7.68 -1.00
CA ALA A 51 -18.61 8.08 -0.68
C ALA A 51 -18.71 9.39 0.11
N MET A 52 -17.66 9.82 0.82
CA MET A 52 -17.67 11.10 1.52
C MET A 52 -17.39 12.29 0.58
N MET A 53 -16.57 12.09 -0.46
CA MET A 53 -16.00 13.18 -1.26
C MET A 53 -17.05 14.03 -1.99
N LEU A 54 -18.01 13.39 -2.67
CA LEU A 54 -18.98 14.12 -3.51
C LEU A 54 -19.93 15.03 -2.68
N PRO A 55 -20.61 14.56 -1.62
CA PRO A 55 -21.47 15.39 -0.79
C PRO A 55 -20.72 16.57 -0.18
N LEU A 56 -19.50 16.33 0.31
CA LEU A 56 -18.67 17.39 0.88
C LEU A 56 -18.34 18.46 -0.17
N MET A 57 -17.94 18.04 -1.38
CA MET A 57 -17.58 18.98 -2.45
C MET A 57 -18.79 19.76 -2.98
N PHE A 58 -19.95 19.10 -3.09
CA PHE A 58 -21.19 19.76 -3.49
C PHE A 58 -21.70 20.72 -2.42
N TYR A 59 -21.64 20.34 -1.15
CA TYR A 59 -21.98 21.22 -0.04
C TYR A 59 -21.05 22.46 0.01
N ALA A 60 -19.72 22.25 -0.04
CA ALA A 60 -18.75 23.33 0.00
C ALA A 60 -18.94 24.36 -1.13
N GLN A 61 -19.24 23.89 -2.34
CA GLN A 61 -19.42 24.78 -3.49
C GLN A 61 -20.83 25.38 -3.54
N ALA A 62 -21.87 24.55 -3.50
CA ALA A 62 -23.24 24.99 -3.76
C ALA A 62 -23.92 25.66 -2.56
N VAL A 63 -23.55 25.27 -1.32
CA VAL A 63 -24.13 25.81 -0.08
C VAL A 63 -23.21 26.87 0.53
N CYS A 64 -21.93 26.54 0.75
CA CYS A 64 -20.99 27.51 1.34
C CYS A 64 -20.49 28.56 0.33
N GLY A 65 -20.73 28.38 -0.98
CA GLY A 65 -20.30 29.32 -2.01
C GLY A 65 -18.79 29.36 -2.22
N LEU A 66 -18.07 28.31 -1.81
CA LEU A 66 -16.62 28.24 -1.97
C LEU A 66 -16.27 27.97 -3.44
N SER A 67 -15.24 28.64 -3.94
CA SER A 67 -14.62 28.26 -5.22
C SER A 67 -14.14 26.79 -5.19
N PRO A 68 -13.99 26.12 -6.35
CA PRO A 68 -13.45 24.76 -6.42
C PRO A 68 -12.12 24.58 -5.68
N THR A 69 -11.20 25.54 -5.82
CA THR A 69 -9.90 25.52 -5.14
C THR A 69 -10.02 25.59 -3.62
N ARG A 70 -10.88 26.47 -3.09
CA ARG A 70 -11.15 26.56 -1.64
C ARG A 70 -11.87 25.32 -1.12
N SER A 71 -12.75 24.72 -1.92
CA SER A 71 -13.43 23.48 -1.57
C SER A 71 -12.44 22.30 -1.50
N ALA A 72 -11.47 22.23 -2.41
CA ALA A 72 -10.39 21.26 -2.32
C ALA A 72 -9.51 21.49 -1.09
N LEU A 73 -9.21 22.75 -0.76
CA LEU A 73 -8.44 23.11 0.44
C LEU A 73 -9.14 22.71 1.74
N LEU A 74 -10.47 22.58 1.73
CA LEU A 74 -11.24 22.10 2.88
C LEU A 74 -10.83 20.68 3.30
N ILE A 75 -10.35 19.85 2.37
CA ILE A 75 -9.91 18.48 2.61
C ILE A 75 -8.46 18.44 3.16
N ALA A 76 -7.71 19.54 3.06
CA ALA A 76 -6.31 19.59 3.49
C ALA A 76 -6.08 19.15 4.95
N PRO A 77 -6.90 19.53 5.95
CA PRO A 77 -6.74 19.07 7.33
C PRO A 77 -6.79 17.55 7.47
N LEU A 78 -7.64 16.88 6.69
CA LEU A 78 -7.72 15.42 6.66
C LEU A 78 -6.40 14.83 6.15
N ALA A 79 -5.89 15.33 5.02
CA ALA A 79 -4.64 14.86 4.42
C ALA A 79 -3.42 15.15 5.30
N ILE A 80 -3.33 16.36 5.86
CA ILE A 80 -2.24 16.79 6.75
C ILE A 80 -2.25 15.92 8.01
N THR A 81 -3.39 15.77 8.67
CA THR A 81 -3.48 14.98 9.90
C THR A 81 -3.13 13.53 9.63
N SER A 82 -3.70 12.93 8.57
CA SER A 82 -3.38 11.56 8.19
C SER A 82 -1.89 11.37 7.87
N GLY A 83 -1.29 12.26 7.08
CA GLY A 83 0.12 12.20 6.70
C GLY A 83 1.07 12.41 7.89
N VAL A 84 0.76 13.35 8.79
CA VAL A 84 1.55 13.61 10.00
C VAL A 84 1.49 12.42 10.94
N LEU A 85 0.33 11.77 11.11
CA LEU A 85 0.18 10.60 11.98
C LEU A 85 0.70 9.29 11.37
N ALA A 86 0.81 9.19 10.03
CA ALA A 86 1.23 7.96 9.36
C ALA A 86 2.50 7.29 9.94
N PRO A 87 3.64 7.98 10.15
CA PRO A 87 4.83 7.35 10.72
C PRO A 87 4.62 6.90 12.18
N PHE A 88 3.87 7.66 12.97
CA PHE A 88 3.58 7.32 14.36
C PHE A 88 2.70 6.07 14.46
N VAL A 89 1.65 6.00 13.63
CA VAL A 89 0.79 4.82 13.56
C VAL A 89 1.57 3.62 13.07
N GLY A 90 2.45 3.77 12.07
CA GLY A 90 3.32 2.69 11.61
C GLY A 90 4.15 2.08 12.76
N MET A 91 4.79 2.93 13.58
CA MET A 91 5.53 2.48 14.75
C MET A 91 4.66 1.79 15.80
N ILE A 92 3.42 2.26 16.00
CA ILE A 92 2.46 1.63 16.91
C ILE A 92 2.06 0.24 16.40
N VAL A 93 1.76 0.13 15.10
CA VAL A 93 1.36 -1.12 14.43
C VAL A 93 2.48 -2.15 14.47
N ASP A 94 3.74 -1.74 14.39
CA ASP A 94 4.89 -2.65 14.50
C ASP A 94 5.01 -3.34 15.87
N ARG A 95 4.42 -2.75 16.91
CA ARG A 95 4.54 -3.24 18.30
C ARG A 95 3.22 -3.64 18.94
N SER A 96 2.10 -3.36 18.29
CA SER A 96 0.76 -3.53 18.85
C SER A 96 -0.05 -4.53 18.06
N HIS A 97 -0.98 -5.19 18.75
CA HIS A 97 -2.00 -5.99 18.10
C HIS A 97 -2.84 -5.10 17.14
N PRO A 98 -3.22 -5.57 15.94
CA PRO A 98 -3.94 -4.76 14.96
C PRO A 98 -5.34 -4.35 15.42
N LEU A 99 -6.00 -5.17 16.25
CA LEU A 99 -7.37 -4.94 16.75
C LEU A 99 -7.59 -3.56 17.41
N PRO A 100 -6.86 -3.17 18.48
CA PRO A 100 -7.09 -1.87 19.13
C PRO A 100 -6.83 -0.68 18.20
N VAL A 101 -5.86 -0.80 17.30
CA VAL A 101 -5.49 0.26 16.35
C VAL A 101 -6.62 0.44 15.32
N LEU A 102 -7.08 -0.64 14.70
CA LEU A 102 -8.16 -0.62 13.71
C LEU A 102 -9.50 -0.26 14.33
N GLY A 103 -9.82 -0.81 15.51
CA GLY A 103 -11.04 -0.49 16.25
C GLY A 103 -11.12 0.99 16.59
N PHE A 104 -10.01 1.59 17.06
CA PHE A 104 -9.90 3.03 17.27
C PHE A 104 -10.07 3.81 15.96
N GLY A 105 -9.34 3.43 14.91
CA GLY A 105 -9.39 4.10 13.61
C GLY A 105 -10.78 4.14 12.99
N PHE A 106 -11.47 2.99 12.94
CA PHE A 106 -12.84 2.91 12.42
C PHE A 106 -13.84 3.66 13.30
N SER A 107 -13.67 3.64 14.63
CA SER A 107 -14.52 4.39 15.55
C SER A 107 -14.38 5.89 15.37
N VAL A 108 -13.14 6.41 15.34
CA VAL A 108 -12.85 7.82 15.08
C VAL A 108 -13.37 8.23 13.71
N LEU A 109 -13.20 7.40 12.70
CA LEU A 109 -13.71 7.68 11.36
C LEU A 109 -15.24 7.76 11.35
N ALA A 110 -15.95 6.79 11.94
CA ALA A 110 -17.41 6.82 12.02
C ALA A 110 -17.95 8.04 12.79
N ILE A 111 -17.33 8.36 13.94
CA ILE A 111 -17.67 9.54 14.74
C ILE A 111 -17.42 10.82 13.94
N SER A 112 -16.27 10.92 13.27
CA SER A 112 -15.90 12.12 12.50
C SER A 112 -16.82 12.38 11.31
N LEU A 113 -17.25 11.32 10.60
CA LEU A 113 -18.21 11.44 9.50
C LEU A 113 -19.59 11.83 10.00
N THR A 114 -20.01 11.29 11.15
CA THR A 114 -21.27 11.66 11.79
C THR A 114 -21.23 13.11 12.27
N TRP A 115 -20.13 13.53 12.87
CA TRP A 115 -19.90 14.92 13.28
C TRP A 115 -19.90 15.86 12.07
N LEU A 116 -19.22 15.49 10.99
CA LEU A 116 -19.24 16.25 9.74
C LEU A 116 -20.67 16.44 9.22
N SER A 117 -21.48 15.37 9.23
CA SER A 117 -22.89 15.42 8.82
C SER A 117 -23.69 16.44 9.65
N ILE A 118 -23.49 16.50 10.96
CA ILE A 118 -24.15 17.47 11.86
C ILE A 118 -23.75 18.91 11.54
N GLU A 119 -22.49 19.13 11.15
CA GLU A 119 -21.96 20.46 10.82
C GLU A 119 -22.33 20.91 9.39
N MET A 120 -22.91 20.04 8.56
CA MET A 120 -23.32 20.38 7.19
C MET A 120 -24.68 21.10 7.15
N ALA A 121 -24.72 22.31 7.71
CA ALA A 121 -25.89 23.19 7.70
C ALA A 121 -25.57 24.57 7.07
N PRO A 122 -26.53 25.24 6.42
CA PRO A 122 -26.33 26.57 5.86
C PRO A 122 -25.83 27.55 6.93
N GLY A 123 -24.85 28.40 6.56
CA GLY A 123 -24.28 29.39 7.48
C GLY A 123 -23.24 28.84 8.46
N THR A 124 -22.94 27.53 8.43
CA THR A 124 -21.88 26.97 9.28
C THR A 124 -20.52 27.57 8.91
N PRO A 125 -19.77 28.13 9.88
CA PRO A 125 -18.45 28.66 9.61
C PRO A 125 -17.46 27.56 9.26
N ILE A 126 -16.60 27.82 8.26
CA ILE A 126 -15.69 26.82 7.67
C ILE A 126 -14.78 26.13 8.70
N TRP A 127 -14.36 26.83 9.75
CA TRP A 127 -13.51 26.24 10.78
C TRP A 127 -14.19 25.08 11.54
N ARG A 128 -15.52 25.06 11.64
CA ARG A 128 -16.26 23.95 12.26
C ARG A 128 -16.23 22.68 11.42
N LEU A 129 -16.09 22.80 10.10
CA LEU A 129 -15.91 21.67 9.18
C LEU A 129 -14.48 21.12 9.21
N VAL A 130 -13.50 21.98 9.50
CA VAL A 130 -12.08 21.60 9.60
C VAL A 130 -11.84 20.59 10.73
N LEU A 131 -12.54 20.74 11.86
CA LEU A 131 -12.38 19.85 13.03
C LEU A 131 -12.76 18.38 12.75
N PRO A 132 -13.97 18.04 12.25
CA PRO A 132 -14.31 16.68 11.91
C PRO A 132 -13.46 16.15 10.75
N LEU A 133 -13.01 16.99 9.81
CA LEU A 133 -12.09 16.55 8.74
C LEU A 133 -10.70 16.20 9.28
N GLY A 134 -10.19 16.95 10.25
CA GLY A 134 -8.98 16.59 10.98
C GLY A 134 -9.14 15.27 11.74
N ALA A 135 -10.26 15.10 12.44
CA ALA A 135 -10.58 13.85 13.14
C ALA A 135 -10.71 12.67 12.15
N ALA A 136 -11.32 12.86 10.99
CA ALA A 136 -11.36 11.86 9.92
C ALA A 136 -9.95 11.51 9.43
N GLY A 137 -9.03 12.48 9.37
CA GLY A 137 -7.61 12.26 9.08
C GLY A 137 -6.93 11.35 10.11
N VAL A 138 -7.23 11.52 11.40
CA VAL A 138 -6.77 10.60 12.46
C VAL A 138 -7.31 9.20 12.20
N GLY A 139 -8.63 9.07 12.01
CA GLY A 139 -9.25 7.77 11.72
C GLY A 139 -8.62 7.09 10.50
N MET A 140 -8.39 7.82 9.42
CA MET A 140 -7.76 7.32 8.20
C MET A 140 -6.34 6.80 8.44
N ALA A 141 -5.50 7.52 9.21
CA ALA A 141 -4.14 7.05 9.52
C ALA A 141 -4.16 5.71 10.27
N PHE A 142 -5.03 5.60 11.28
CA PHE A 142 -5.20 4.40 12.11
C PHE A 142 -5.90 3.24 11.39
N VAL A 143 -6.45 3.46 10.19
CA VAL A 143 -7.05 2.41 9.38
C VAL A 143 -6.13 1.98 8.25
N TRP A 144 -5.65 2.90 7.41
CA TRP A 144 -4.85 2.57 6.24
C TRP A 144 -3.53 1.88 6.58
N SER A 145 -2.83 2.35 7.62
CA SER A 145 -1.52 1.79 8.02
C SER A 145 -1.63 0.32 8.48
N PRO A 146 -2.46 -0.04 9.47
CA PRO A 146 -2.57 -1.43 9.91
C PRO A 146 -3.21 -2.36 8.87
N LEU A 147 -4.15 -1.89 8.04
CA LEU A 147 -4.72 -2.73 6.97
C LEU A 147 -3.65 -3.16 5.96
N ALA A 148 -2.83 -2.20 5.51
CA ALA A 148 -1.77 -2.48 4.54
C ALA A 148 -0.67 -3.36 5.15
N ALA A 149 -0.27 -3.08 6.39
CA ALA A 149 0.77 -3.86 7.09
C ALA A 149 0.31 -5.31 7.35
N THR A 150 -0.92 -5.50 7.85
CA THR A 150 -1.44 -6.83 8.19
C THR A 150 -1.70 -7.67 6.94
N ALA A 151 -2.20 -7.07 5.86
CA ALA A 151 -2.46 -7.77 4.60
C ALA A 151 -1.19 -8.26 3.88
N THR A 152 -0.04 -7.62 4.15
CA THR A 152 1.24 -7.94 3.48
C THR A 152 2.21 -8.73 4.34
N ARG A 153 2.16 -8.59 5.68
CA ARG A 153 3.11 -9.25 6.60
C ARG A 153 2.75 -10.69 6.95
N ASN A 154 1.47 -11.06 6.92
CA ASN A 154 1.02 -12.39 7.36
C ASN A 154 1.10 -13.46 6.26
N LEU A 155 1.44 -13.09 5.02
CA LEU A 155 1.51 -14.02 3.90
C LEU A 155 2.95 -14.52 3.66
N PRO A 156 3.14 -15.79 3.29
CA PRO A 156 4.40 -16.29 2.75
C PRO A 156 4.91 -15.40 1.60
N PRO A 157 6.23 -15.17 1.44
CA PRO A 157 6.78 -14.30 0.41
C PRO A 157 6.30 -14.63 -1.02
N GLU A 158 6.11 -15.92 -1.30
CA GLU A 158 5.59 -16.46 -2.57
C GLU A 158 4.15 -16.00 -2.88
N LEU A 159 3.35 -15.73 -1.84
CA LEU A 159 1.95 -15.33 -1.94
C LEU A 159 1.74 -13.82 -1.78
N ALA A 160 2.76 -13.09 -1.31
CA ALA A 160 2.68 -11.66 -1.03
C ALA A 160 2.28 -10.82 -2.27
N GLY A 161 2.78 -11.20 -3.45
CA GLY A 161 2.41 -10.55 -4.72
C GLY A 161 0.91 -10.71 -5.05
N ALA A 162 0.40 -11.95 -4.97
CA ALA A 162 -1.01 -12.25 -5.20
C ALA A 162 -1.92 -11.59 -4.13
N GLY A 163 -1.50 -11.62 -2.86
CA GLY A 163 -2.21 -10.98 -1.75
C GLY A 163 -2.33 -9.47 -1.90
N SER A 164 -1.24 -8.80 -2.31
CA SER A 164 -1.26 -7.37 -2.66
C SER A 164 -2.21 -7.07 -3.82
N GLY A 165 -2.22 -7.92 -4.86
CA GLY A 165 -3.17 -7.82 -5.97
C GLY A 165 -4.62 -7.87 -5.51
N VAL A 166 -4.97 -8.82 -4.65
CA VAL A 166 -6.31 -8.94 -4.04
C VAL A 166 -6.65 -7.72 -3.17
N TYR A 167 -5.70 -7.24 -2.37
CA TYR A 167 -5.88 -6.04 -1.53
C TYR A 167 -6.23 -4.80 -2.39
N HIS A 168 -5.47 -4.58 -3.46
CA HIS A 168 -5.71 -3.47 -4.38
C HIS A 168 -7.03 -3.64 -5.17
N ALA A 169 -7.35 -4.85 -5.62
CA ALA A 169 -8.61 -5.13 -6.29
C ALA A 169 -9.82 -4.91 -5.36
N THR A 170 -9.75 -5.38 -4.12
CA THR A 170 -10.80 -5.21 -3.11
C THR A 170 -11.00 -3.74 -2.75
N ARG A 171 -9.90 -2.99 -2.59
CA ARG A 171 -9.93 -1.54 -2.42
C ARG A 171 -10.65 -0.86 -3.59
N GLN A 172 -10.33 -1.23 -4.83
CA GLN A 172 -10.96 -0.64 -6.01
C GLN A 172 -12.46 -0.98 -6.10
N LEU A 173 -12.84 -2.22 -5.78
CA LEU A 173 -14.24 -2.63 -5.70
C LEU A 173 -14.99 -1.80 -4.66
N GLY A 174 -14.44 -1.66 -3.45
CA GLY A 174 -15.01 -0.80 -2.40
C GLY A 174 -15.18 0.65 -2.86
N ALA A 175 -14.16 1.22 -3.52
CA ALA A 175 -14.21 2.57 -4.06
C ALA A 175 -15.33 2.77 -5.11
N VAL A 176 -15.51 1.80 -6.01
CA VAL A 176 -16.56 1.82 -7.05
C VAL A 176 -17.95 1.66 -6.45
N LEU A 177 -18.12 0.75 -5.48
CA LEU A 177 -19.37 0.59 -4.75
C LEU A 177 -19.70 1.85 -3.95
N GLY A 178 -18.69 2.50 -3.34
CA GLY A 178 -18.82 3.76 -2.63
C GLY A 178 -19.32 4.88 -3.51
N SER A 179 -18.68 5.12 -4.66
CA SER A 179 -19.07 6.22 -5.55
C SER A 179 -20.44 6.00 -6.20
N SER A 180 -20.73 4.78 -6.66
CA SER A 180 -22.01 4.44 -7.30
C SER A 180 -23.18 4.38 -6.32
N GLY A 181 -22.98 3.72 -5.18
CA GLY A 181 -23.99 3.62 -4.12
C GLY A 181 -24.32 4.98 -3.53
N LEU A 182 -23.29 5.82 -3.30
CA LEU A 182 -23.49 7.20 -2.90
C LEU A 182 -24.25 8.00 -3.95
N ALA A 183 -23.90 7.91 -5.24
CA ALA A 183 -24.60 8.68 -6.28
C ALA A 183 -26.10 8.37 -6.31
N ALA A 184 -26.47 7.09 -6.17
CA ALA A 184 -27.86 6.66 -6.06
C ALA A 184 -28.50 7.20 -4.76
N PHE A 185 -27.81 7.08 -3.62
CA PHE A 185 -28.31 7.55 -2.34
C PHE A 185 -28.49 9.08 -2.30
N MET A 186 -27.52 9.83 -2.80
CA MET A 186 -27.59 11.29 -2.97
C MET A 186 -28.77 11.69 -3.85
N THR A 187 -28.99 11.00 -4.97
CA THR A 187 -30.14 11.25 -5.84
C THR A 187 -31.45 11.05 -5.07
N SER A 188 -31.56 9.96 -4.32
CA SER A 188 -32.72 9.70 -3.45
C SER A 188 -32.91 10.77 -2.36
N ARG A 189 -31.84 11.26 -1.74
CA ARG A 189 -31.89 12.32 -0.72
C ARG A 189 -32.29 13.66 -1.32
N ILE A 190 -31.73 14.01 -2.48
CA ILE A 190 -32.08 15.23 -3.22
C ILE A 190 -33.56 15.19 -3.59
N SER A 191 -34.08 14.08 -4.12
CA SER A 191 -35.50 13.94 -4.44
C SER A 191 -36.43 13.98 -3.23
N ALA A 192 -35.95 13.57 -2.05
CA ALA A 192 -36.74 13.59 -0.81
C ALA A 192 -36.78 14.98 -0.15
N GLU A 193 -35.68 15.73 -0.21
CA GLU A 193 -35.53 17.02 0.48
C GLU A 193 -35.84 18.22 -0.43
N MET A 194 -35.65 18.11 -1.74
CA MET A 194 -35.96 19.21 -2.66
C MET A 194 -37.46 19.29 -2.96
N PRO A 195 -38.02 20.51 -3.01
CA PRO A 195 -39.36 20.73 -3.56
C PRO A 195 -39.44 20.20 -4.99
N ASP A 196 -40.55 19.54 -5.34
CA ASP A 196 -40.79 19.03 -6.70
C ASP A 196 -40.61 20.17 -7.72
N ALA A 197 -39.56 20.05 -8.53
CA ALA A 197 -39.22 21.00 -9.58
C ALA A 197 -40.15 20.87 -10.80
N ALA A 198 -41.44 20.55 -10.61
CA ALA A 198 -42.43 20.25 -11.65
C ALA A 198 -42.75 21.44 -12.59
N GLY A 199 -42.00 22.55 -12.53
CA GLY A 199 -42.16 23.70 -13.43
C GLY A 199 -40.86 24.39 -13.86
N SER A 200 -39.68 23.93 -13.44
CA SER A 200 -38.43 24.49 -13.94
C SER A 200 -37.80 23.51 -14.92
N PRO A 201 -37.55 23.89 -16.18
CA PRO A 201 -36.89 22.99 -17.11
C PRO A 201 -35.56 22.60 -16.48
N ALA A 202 -35.43 21.32 -16.15
CA ALA A 202 -34.20 20.68 -15.74
C ALA A 202 -33.23 20.73 -16.92
N GLY A 203 -32.68 21.92 -17.14
CA GLY A 203 -31.62 22.17 -18.07
C GLY A 203 -30.44 21.34 -17.61
N ARG A 204 -30.01 20.44 -18.48
CA ARG A 204 -28.62 19.98 -18.60
C ARG A 204 -27.72 21.20 -18.89
N GLY A 205 -27.65 22.13 -17.96
CA GLY A 205 -26.98 23.42 -18.09
C GLY A 205 -26.04 23.59 -16.91
N GLY A 206 -24.75 23.59 -17.19
CA GLY A 206 -23.74 23.96 -16.23
C GLY A 206 -23.95 25.39 -15.69
N SER A 207 -23.30 25.65 -14.56
CA SER A 207 -22.90 26.99 -14.14
C SER A 207 -23.98 27.94 -13.61
N THR A 208 -24.77 27.50 -12.63
CA THR A 208 -25.14 28.42 -11.54
C THR A 208 -24.37 28.01 -10.29
N LEU A 209 -23.24 28.68 -10.06
CA LEU A 209 -22.23 28.40 -9.01
C LEU A 209 -22.74 28.57 -7.56
N GLN A 210 -23.97 29.02 -7.36
CA GLN A 210 -24.59 29.18 -6.06
C GLN A 210 -26.09 28.89 -6.14
N LEU A 211 -26.57 28.05 -5.23
CA LEU A 211 -28.00 27.82 -5.06
C LEU A 211 -28.66 29.10 -4.52
N PRO A 212 -29.87 29.44 -5.02
CA PRO A 212 -30.74 30.42 -4.38
C PRO A 212 -30.88 30.10 -2.89
N GLU A 213 -30.98 31.13 -2.05
CA GLU A 213 -30.97 30.97 -0.59
C GLU A 213 -32.03 29.97 -0.09
N LEU A 214 -33.21 29.97 -0.72
CA LEU A 214 -34.31 29.05 -0.44
C LEU A 214 -33.97 27.56 -0.67
N LEU A 215 -33.02 27.24 -1.56
CA LEU A 215 -32.63 25.86 -1.87
C LEU A 215 -31.38 25.40 -1.10
N ARG A 216 -30.69 26.30 -0.38
CA ARG A 216 -29.46 25.95 0.33
C ARG A 216 -29.72 25.00 1.49
N GLU A 217 -30.80 25.22 2.22
CA GLU A 217 -31.20 24.39 3.36
C GLU A 217 -31.58 22.96 2.97
N PRO A 218 -32.52 22.71 2.04
CA PRO A 218 -32.85 21.35 1.62
C PRO A 218 -31.67 20.64 0.93
N PHE A 219 -30.84 21.38 0.17
CA PHE A 219 -29.64 20.80 -0.43
C PHE A 219 -28.60 20.40 0.63
N ALA A 220 -28.36 21.27 1.62
CA ALA A 220 -27.45 20.96 2.73
C ALA A 220 -27.93 19.72 3.50
N ALA A 221 -29.23 19.61 3.78
CA ALA A 221 -29.83 18.45 4.43
C ALA A 221 -29.59 17.16 3.60
N ALA A 222 -29.81 17.21 2.29
CA ALA A 222 -29.55 16.06 1.41
C ALA A 222 -28.07 15.64 1.42
N MET A 223 -27.13 16.59 1.39
CA MET A 223 -25.69 16.31 1.46
C MET A 223 -25.29 15.77 2.83
N SER A 224 -25.78 16.38 3.90
CA SER A 224 -25.57 15.94 5.29
C SER A 224 -26.03 14.50 5.51
N GLN A 225 -27.27 14.17 5.09
CA GLN A 225 -27.79 12.81 5.19
C GLN A 225 -26.99 11.83 4.31
N SER A 226 -26.50 12.28 3.15
CA SER A 226 -25.68 11.44 2.27
C SER A 226 -24.36 11.02 2.92
N VAL A 227 -23.77 11.86 3.77
CA VAL A 227 -22.55 11.53 4.55
C VAL A 227 -22.82 10.49 5.64
N LEU A 228 -24.07 10.28 6.06
CA LEU A 228 -24.39 9.21 7.03
C LEU A 228 -24.24 7.82 6.43
N LEU A 229 -24.35 7.66 5.11
CA LEU A 229 -24.14 6.37 4.45
C LEU A 229 -22.71 5.84 4.67
N PRO A 230 -21.63 6.57 4.32
CA PRO A 230 -20.28 6.13 4.64
C PRO A 230 -20.04 6.01 6.15
N ALA A 231 -20.64 6.87 6.99
CA ALA A 231 -20.53 6.73 8.45
C ALA A 231 -21.08 5.39 8.94
N PHE A 232 -22.26 4.99 8.46
CA PHE A 232 -22.89 3.70 8.76
C PHE A 232 -22.06 2.52 8.26
N ILE A 233 -21.56 2.58 7.02
CA ILE A 233 -20.73 1.52 6.45
C ILE A 233 -19.42 1.33 7.24
N THR A 234 -18.86 2.42 7.77
CA THR A 234 -17.66 2.38 8.61
C THR A 234 -17.86 1.61 9.91
N LEU A 235 -19.09 1.51 10.45
CA LEU A 235 -19.39 0.72 11.64
C LEU A 235 -19.15 -0.78 11.43
N PHE A 236 -19.35 -1.30 10.22
CA PHE A 236 -18.99 -2.68 9.88
C PHE A 236 -17.48 -2.89 9.93
N GLY A 237 -16.68 -1.85 9.72
CA GLY A 237 -15.24 -1.88 9.90
C GLY A 237 -14.84 -2.11 11.36
N ILE A 238 -15.59 -1.54 12.30
CA ILE A 238 -15.40 -1.80 13.74
C ILE A 238 -15.68 -3.28 14.03
N VAL A 239 -16.78 -3.82 13.50
CA VAL A 239 -17.13 -5.24 13.65
C VAL A 239 -16.04 -6.13 13.05
N ALA A 240 -15.58 -5.84 11.84
CA ALA A 240 -14.48 -6.57 11.20
C ALA A 240 -13.20 -6.51 12.04
N ALA A 241 -12.88 -5.34 12.62
CA ALA A 241 -11.72 -5.17 13.48
C ALA A 241 -11.79 -6.01 14.77
N LEU A 242 -12.98 -6.15 15.37
CA LEU A 242 -13.19 -6.98 16.57
C LEU A 242 -12.92 -8.47 16.33
N PHE A 243 -13.05 -8.94 15.09
CA PHE A 243 -12.82 -10.33 14.72
C PHE A 243 -11.39 -10.64 14.27
N LEU A 244 -10.50 -9.64 14.24
CA LEU A 244 -9.08 -9.85 13.97
C LEU A 244 -8.45 -10.61 15.14
N VAL A 245 -7.85 -11.75 14.81
CA VAL A 245 -7.17 -12.62 15.78
C VAL A 245 -5.78 -12.06 16.08
N GLY A 246 -5.26 -11.25 15.14
CA GLY A 246 -4.01 -10.51 15.19
C GLY A 246 -2.78 -11.39 15.23
N ILE A 247 -1.63 -10.72 15.22
CA ILE A 247 -0.30 -11.33 15.11
C ILE A 247 -0.05 -12.15 16.39
N ALA A 248 -0.54 -13.38 16.44
CA ALA A 248 -0.01 -14.39 17.34
C ALA A 248 1.45 -14.55 16.91
N GLY A 249 2.34 -13.86 17.63
CA GLY A 249 3.78 -13.97 17.44
C GLY A 249 4.09 -15.46 17.35
N SER A 250 4.69 -15.85 16.23
CA SER A 250 5.00 -17.22 15.87
C SER A 250 5.38 -18.00 17.12
N ALA A 251 4.40 -18.70 17.68
CA ALA A 251 4.58 -19.45 18.89
C ALA A 251 5.42 -20.64 18.49
N ASP A 252 6.71 -20.50 18.75
CA ASP A 252 7.58 -21.60 19.12
C ASP A 252 7.45 -22.83 18.20
N SER A 253 7.83 -22.66 16.93
CA SER A 253 8.41 -23.78 16.18
C SER A 253 9.87 -24.00 16.61
N ARG A 254 10.18 -23.92 17.92
CA ARG A 254 11.24 -24.77 18.46
C ARG A 254 10.71 -26.18 18.45
N GLN A 255 11.02 -26.88 17.37
CA GLN A 255 10.96 -28.32 17.34
C GLN A 255 11.68 -28.88 18.59
N PRO A 256 11.00 -29.58 19.50
CA PRO A 256 11.67 -30.26 20.59
C PRO A 256 12.30 -31.53 20.02
N GLY A 257 13.64 -31.54 19.90
CA GLY A 257 14.44 -32.74 19.76
C GLY A 257 14.40 -33.43 18.39
N SER A 258 15.27 -32.98 17.49
CA SER A 258 16.05 -33.91 16.65
C SER A 258 17.52 -33.73 17.03
N GLY A 259 18.19 -34.87 17.25
CA GLY A 259 19.49 -34.93 17.88
C GLY A 259 20.56 -34.10 17.19
N ASP A 260 21.50 -33.66 18.01
CA ASP A 260 22.81 -33.12 17.67
C ASP A 260 23.46 -33.90 16.51
N GLN A 261 23.30 -33.39 15.30
CA GLN A 261 24.24 -33.60 14.20
C GLN A 261 24.62 -32.22 13.68
N ARG A 262 25.65 -31.64 14.30
CA ARG A 262 26.42 -30.55 13.69
C ARG A 262 27.03 -31.05 12.40
N GLN A 263 26.35 -30.77 11.30
CA GLN A 263 26.95 -30.76 9.98
C GLN A 263 27.51 -29.34 9.79
N PRO A 264 28.83 -29.15 9.63
CA PRO A 264 29.35 -27.84 9.29
C PRO A 264 28.85 -27.51 7.88
N HIS A 265 27.95 -26.54 7.79
CA HIS A 265 27.74 -25.84 6.54
C HIS A 265 29.00 -25.00 6.30
N ASP A 266 29.78 -25.40 5.30
CA ASP A 266 30.70 -24.50 4.60
C ASP A 266 29.82 -23.42 3.95
N ASP A 267 29.76 -22.24 4.57
CA ASP A 267 29.27 -21.01 3.95
C ASP A 267 30.33 -20.54 2.93
N ASP A 268 30.44 -21.25 1.80
CA ASP A 268 31.14 -20.78 0.60
C ASP A 268 30.13 -20.09 -0.33
N ASP A 269 29.49 -19.03 0.16
CA ASP A 269 28.83 -18.04 -0.70
C ASP A 269 29.90 -17.04 -1.18
N ASP A 270 30.81 -17.54 -2.01
CA ASP A 270 31.72 -16.72 -2.82
C ASP A 270 30.86 -15.87 -3.77
N TYR A 271 30.77 -14.58 -3.50
CA TYR A 271 30.22 -13.60 -4.44
C TYR A 271 31.11 -13.56 -5.69
N VAL A 272 30.73 -14.26 -6.75
CA VAL A 272 31.38 -14.14 -8.06
C VAL A 272 30.95 -12.83 -8.73
N GLU A 273 31.73 -11.77 -8.54
CA GLU A 273 31.58 -10.53 -9.29
C GLU A 273 32.07 -10.75 -10.74
N TYR A 274 31.15 -10.84 -11.69
CA TYR A 274 31.49 -10.88 -13.12
C TYR A 274 31.86 -9.47 -13.60
N LEU A 275 33.14 -9.14 -13.54
CA LEU A 275 33.71 -8.02 -14.30
C LEU A 275 33.73 -8.39 -15.78
N VAL A 276 32.76 -7.89 -16.55
CA VAL A 276 32.79 -7.96 -18.02
C VAL A 276 33.87 -7.00 -18.53
N VAL A 277 35.10 -7.50 -18.60
CA VAL A 277 36.19 -6.82 -19.30
C VAL A 277 36.00 -7.08 -20.79
N ARG A 278 35.55 -6.05 -21.52
CA ARG A 278 35.57 -6.08 -22.98
C ARG A 278 37.02 -5.93 -23.44
N GLU A 279 37.67 -7.02 -23.81
CA GLU A 279 38.98 -6.94 -24.45
C GLU A 279 38.87 -6.21 -25.79
N PRO A 280 39.72 -5.20 -26.05
CA PRO A 280 39.81 -4.57 -27.35
C PRO A 280 40.68 -5.46 -28.25
N ASN A 281 40.06 -6.07 -29.25
CA ASN A 281 40.67 -6.75 -30.39
C ASN A 281 41.39 -8.09 -30.08
N GLY A 282 40.66 -9.19 -30.23
CA GLY A 282 41.23 -10.53 -30.39
C GLY A 282 40.24 -11.47 -31.08
N GLU A 283 40.61 -12.05 -32.23
CA GLU A 283 39.78 -12.94 -33.03
C GLU A 283 39.43 -14.26 -32.28
N PRO A 284 38.26 -14.87 -32.51
CA PRO A 284 37.83 -16.05 -31.76
C PRO A 284 38.62 -17.30 -32.18
N ARG A 285 39.34 -17.90 -31.22
CA ARG A 285 40.04 -19.18 -31.39
C ARG A 285 39.22 -20.30 -30.72
N LEU A 286 38.77 -21.26 -31.53
CA LEU A 286 38.11 -22.49 -31.07
C LEU A 286 39.11 -23.36 -30.29
N VAL A 287 38.85 -23.59 -29.00
CA VAL A 287 39.54 -24.60 -28.19
C VAL A 287 38.61 -25.81 -28.09
N ALA A 288 39.04 -26.92 -28.68
CA ALA A 288 38.43 -28.23 -28.50
C ALA A 288 39.18 -28.94 -27.37
N ASP A 289 38.48 -29.38 -26.33
CA ASP A 289 38.87 -30.59 -25.60
C ASP A 289 37.66 -31.21 -24.85
N THR A 290 37.87 -32.46 -24.47
CA THR A 290 36.97 -33.60 -24.48
C THR A 290 36.61 -34.06 -23.05
N GLY A 291 35.34 -34.43 -22.83
CA GLY A 291 34.84 -34.95 -21.55
C GLY A 291 33.44 -35.58 -21.70
N PRO A 292 33.05 -36.59 -20.91
CA PRO A 292 32.21 -37.69 -21.37
C PRO A 292 30.73 -37.35 -21.53
N ALA A 293 30.12 -38.06 -22.49
CA ALA A 293 28.75 -37.88 -22.94
C ALA A 293 27.70 -38.33 -21.92
N TYR A 294 26.83 -37.41 -21.53
CA TYR A 294 25.48 -37.70 -21.04
C TYR A 294 24.52 -37.09 -22.05
N ARG A 295 23.83 -37.95 -22.81
CA ARG A 295 22.88 -37.59 -23.85
C ARG A 295 21.50 -37.53 -23.20
N GLU A 296 20.99 -36.32 -22.98
CA GLU A 296 19.57 -36.09 -22.71
C GLU A 296 19.02 -35.27 -23.89
N GLU A 297 18.21 -35.92 -24.71
CA GLU A 297 17.73 -35.44 -26.00
C GLU A 297 16.52 -34.54 -25.76
N VAL A 298 16.76 -33.23 -25.61
CA VAL A 298 15.71 -32.21 -25.66
C VAL A 298 15.51 -31.82 -27.12
N ASP A 299 14.34 -32.15 -27.66
CA ASP A 299 13.91 -31.80 -29.01
C ASP A 299 13.73 -30.27 -29.15
N THR A 300 14.77 -29.61 -29.68
CA THR A 300 14.67 -28.24 -30.19
C THR A 300 14.87 -28.26 -31.69
N GLN A 301 13.81 -28.50 -32.46
CA GLN A 301 13.85 -28.21 -33.90
C GLN A 301 14.02 -26.70 -34.13
N PRO A 302 15.01 -26.26 -34.92
CA PRO A 302 15.13 -24.88 -35.34
C PRO A 302 14.04 -24.53 -36.37
N LEU A 303 13.38 -23.38 -36.18
CA LEU A 303 12.43 -22.80 -37.14
C LEU A 303 13.10 -22.57 -38.51
N PRO A 304 12.46 -22.93 -39.64
CA PRO A 304 13.00 -22.64 -40.97
C PRO A 304 13.02 -21.13 -41.24
N THR A 305 14.21 -20.56 -41.39
CA THR A 305 14.41 -19.18 -41.87
C THR A 305 14.08 -19.10 -43.36
N GLY A 306 12.91 -18.59 -43.68
CA GLY A 306 12.47 -18.45 -45.07
C GLY A 306 11.18 -17.65 -45.23
N VAL A 307 11.12 -16.41 -44.72
CA VAL A 307 10.06 -15.46 -45.09
C VAL A 307 10.68 -14.08 -45.34
N ARG A 308 10.54 -13.57 -46.57
CA ARG A 308 10.89 -12.21 -46.96
C ARG A 308 10.10 -11.20 -46.12
N GLN A 309 10.77 -10.27 -45.46
CA GLN A 309 10.14 -9.05 -44.93
C GLN A 309 9.66 -8.18 -46.11
N PRO A 310 8.40 -7.71 -46.12
CA PRO A 310 8.01 -6.60 -46.98
C PRO A 310 8.57 -5.28 -46.42
N ALA A 311 9.05 -4.41 -47.30
CA ALA A 311 9.63 -3.12 -46.95
C ALA A 311 8.62 -2.23 -46.19
N SER A 312 8.96 -1.84 -44.96
CA SER A 312 8.24 -0.79 -44.24
C SER A 312 8.70 0.58 -44.76
N VAL A 313 7.76 1.35 -45.29
CA VAL A 313 7.95 2.76 -45.64
C VAL A 313 7.94 3.57 -44.34
N ASP A 314 9.09 4.10 -43.93
CA ASP A 314 9.24 4.98 -42.77
C ASP A 314 8.67 6.38 -43.08
N LEU A 315 7.47 6.66 -42.56
CA LEU A 315 6.72 7.90 -42.85
C LEU A 315 6.85 9.00 -41.77
N TRP A 316 7.80 8.90 -40.85
CA TRP A 316 7.96 9.86 -39.75
C TRP A 316 9.43 10.19 -39.40
N ARG A 317 10.18 10.74 -40.35
CA ARG A 317 11.41 11.50 -40.05
C ARG A 317 11.47 12.80 -40.86
N PRO A 318 11.51 13.97 -40.22
CA PRO A 318 12.08 15.16 -40.83
C PRO A 318 13.61 15.01 -40.92
N ALA A 319 14.17 15.53 -42.01
CA ALA A 319 15.57 15.41 -42.39
C ALA A 319 16.56 16.14 -41.45
N ASP A 320 17.76 15.56 -41.38
CA ASP A 320 19.08 16.18 -41.16
C ASP A 320 19.28 17.14 -39.96
N VAL A 321 19.78 16.58 -38.84
CA VAL A 321 20.66 17.32 -37.91
C VAL A 321 21.85 16.44 -37.53
N ALA A 322 23.03 16.81 -38.00
CA ALA A 322 24.29 16.17 -37.67
C ALA A 322 24.60 16.32 -36.16
N LEU A 323 24.66 15.21 -35.42
CA LEU A 323 25.07 15.20 -34.02
C LEU A 323 26.59 15.39 -33.93
N ARG A 324 26.99 16.62 -33.57
CA ARG A 324 28.36 16.91 -33.11
C ARG A 324 28.52 16.39 -31.69
N SER A 325 29.60 15.66 -31.44
CA SER A 325 30.01 15.21 -30.11
C SER A 325 30.69 16.35 -29.35
N GLU A 326 30.08 16.84 -28.27
CA GLU A 326 30.76 17.62 -27.23
C GLU A 326 30.70 16.88 -25.89
N PRO A 327 31.79 16.93 -25.09
CA PRO A 327 31.87 16.22 -23.81
C PRO A 327 31.06 16.96 -22.73
N ILE A 328 30.19 16.22 -22.04
CA ILE A 328 29.38 16.74 -20.94
C ILE A 328 30.27 16.98 -19.72
N GLY A 329 30.42 18.26 -19.39
CA GLY A 329 31.09 18.74 -18.18
C GLY A 329 30.28 18.48 -16.92
N PHE A 330 31.05 18.36 -15.83
CA PHE A 330 30.69 18.12 -14.45
C PHE A 330 29.40 18.80 -13.95
N ALA A 331 28.46 18.00 -13.46
CA ALA A 331 27.44 18.43 -12.52
C ALA A 331 27.58 17.62 -11.23
N HIS A 332 27.94 18.34 -10.16
CA HIS A 332 28.10 17.88 -8.79
C HIS A 332 26.82 17.24 -8.23
N ASN A 333 26.94 16.04 -7.65
CA ASN A 333 25.98 15.54 -6.67
C ASN A 333 26.72 15.33 -5.34
N GLY A 334 26.31 16.10 -4.33
CA GLY A 334 26.89 16.06 -3.00
C GLY A 334 26.51 14.80 -2.25
N SER A 335 27.50 13.99 -1.92
CA SER A 335 27.49 13.11 -0.75
C SER A 335 28.79 13.35 0.02
N HIS A 336 28.63 13.76 1.29
CA HIS A 336 29.74 13.88 2.22
C HIS A 336 30.31 12.47 2.47
N VAL A 337 31.59 12.31 2.17
CA VAL A 337 32.41 11.16 2.57
C VAL A 337 33.03 11.52 3.93
N ASP A 338 32.72 10.73 4.96
CA ASP A 338 33.47 10.75 6.21
C ASP A 338 34.84 10.11 5.98
N ASP A 339 35.85 10.97 5.83
CA ASP A 339 37.26 10.60 5.87
C ASP A 339 37.65 10.27 7.33
N ASN A 340 37.55 9.00 7.72
CA ASN A 340 38.38 8.50 8.80
C ASN A 340 38.78 7.03 8.59
N ARG A 341 40.00 6.88 8.07
CA ARG A 341 40.78 5.66 8.07
C ARG A 341 40.85 5.03 9.47
N ARG A 342 40.35 3.80 9.62
CA ARG A 342 40.97 2.77 10.50
C ARG A 342 40.79 1.37 9.90
N PHE A 343 41.50 1.09 8.82
CA PHE A 343 41.80 -0.29 8.43
C PHE A 343 42.80 -0.87 9.45
N ARG A 344 42.49 -2.02 10.04
CA ARG A 344 43.46 -2.87 10.74
C ARG A 344 43.63 -4.17 9.93
N PRO A 345 44.83 -4.51 9.48
CA PRO A 345 45.11 -5.83 8.90
C PRO A 345 44.98 -6.90 9.98
N ILE A 346 44.27 -7.99 9.67
CA ILE A 346 44.22 -9.20 10.49
C ILE A 346 45.48 -10.02 10.19
N GLY A 347 46.36 -10.11 11.18
CA GLY A 347 47.50 -11.02 11.19
C GLY A 347 47.88 -11.31 12.64
N GLU A 348 47.81 -12.59 13.00
CA GLU A 348 48.31 -13.19 14.25
C GLU A 348 47.48 -12.98 15.54
N LEU A 349 46.42 -13.79 15.67
CA LEU A 349 45.93 -14.25 16.98
C LEU A 349 46.14 -15.76 17.08
N SER A 350 47.34 -16.17 17.51
CA SER A 350 47.53 -17.46 18.18
C SER A 350 48.37 -17.22 19.44
N GLY A 351 47.85 -17.62 20.60
CA GLY A 351 48.55 -17.46 21.88
C GLY A 351 47.60 -17.26 23.07
N ARG A 352 47.00 -18.34 23.53
CA ARG A 352 46.18 -18.45 24.75
C ARG A 352 47.08 -18.65 25.98
N SER A 353 46.64 -18.11 27.14
CA SER A 353 47.13 -18.21 28.55
C SER A 353 47.57 -16.83 29.08
N ASP A 354 47.12 -16.28 30.21
CA ASP A 354 46.70 -16.82 31.52
C ASP A 354 46.09 -15.65 32.37
N PRO A 355 44.98 -15.78 33.13
CA PRO A 355 44.55 -14.76 34.08
C PRO A 355 44.72 -15.25 35.52
N GLY A 356 45.83 -14.91 36.17
CA GLY A 356 45.95 -15.18 37.60
C GLY A 356 47.31 -14.92 38.22
N ASN A 357 47.62 -13.67 38.57
CA ASN A 357 48.35 -13.43 39.82
C ASN A 357 48.11 -11.99 40.34
N PRO A 358 47.48 -11.81 41.51
CA PRO A 358 47.37 -10.54 42.21
C PRO A 358 48.52 -10.39 43.22
N GLY A 359 49.19 -9.24 43.27
CA GLY A 359 50.23 -9.05 44.28
C GLY A 359 50.66 -7.61 44.48
N GLY A 360 50.33 -7.05 45.65
CA GLY A 360 51.10 -5.93 46.20
C GLY A 360 50.37 -4.99 47.16
N TRP A 361 49.89 -5.45 48.33
CA TRP A 361 49.70 -4.59 49.51
C TRP A 361 50.05 -5.31 50.83
N TYR A 362 50.99 -4.70 51.56
CA TYR A 362 51.25 -4.66 53.01
C TYR A 362 50.70 -5.73 53.97
N GLY A 363 51.59 -6.20 54.89
CA GLY A 363 51.22 -6.31 56.31
C GLY A 363 51.71 -7.52 57.10
N ARG A 364 52.79 -7.32 57.86
CA ARG A 364 53.06 -7.79 59.25
C ARG A 364 52.53 -9.17 59.70
N HIS A 365 53.48 -10.08 59.99
CA HIS A 365 53.34 -11.08 61.06
C HIS A 365 53.75 -10.46 62.41
N PRO A 366 53.17 -10.95 63.53
CA PRO A 366 54.01 -11.80 64.40
C PRO A 366 53.27 -12.92 65.18
N PHE A 367 54.06 -13.90 65.67
CA PHE A 367 53.82 -14.96 66.68
C PHE A 367 52.75 -16.02 66.33
N GLY A 368 52.97 -17.34 66.36
CA GLY A 368 53.74 -18.29 67.20
C GLY A 368 52.76 -19.47 67.52
N PRO A 369 53.10 -20.55 68.24
CA PRO A 369 54.40 -21.14 68.61
C PRO A 369 54.89 -22.25 67.66
#